data_AF-A0A3D5X7M8-F1
#
_entry.id   AF-A0A3D5X7M8-F1
#
_cell.length_a   1.000
_cell.length_b   1.000
_cell.length_c   1.000
_cell.angle_alpha   90.00
_cell.angle_beta   90.00
_cell.angle_gamma   90.00
#
_symmetry.space_group_name_H-M   'P 1'
#
loop_
_entity.id
_entity.type
_entity.pdbx_description
1 polymer ?
#
loop_
_entity_poly.entity_id
_entity_poly.type
_entity_poly.pdbx_seq_one_letter_code
_entity_poly.pdbx_strand_id
1 'polypeptide(L)'
;MSTIYIRTLKRAEHTVFAVEDGQKRYYDPQFGRYIPYSSGQQIKRSLIDRLTSVINEVPAPTTFVFGVNSKGELGEGEVYANCNPSYADQLFGGWMKAAKGGKERTIKRRSPLSISAMRGLHPLLSGINRENASFDRSDRPNNLVIVRDANGNELSKEQIAEFLEGKDRSLSRKWIPDQRRATGLFVQDIAIDLRRLFCVTLNSFEPEITQETEDSLRENGWEEIENVFGKCLVAPKDARDKLIPALANAIINWSITSNQSRTFSLMETLAVSISDNANRIAGSIRAKLSHEEEDKAIPIIEEDLSGVETFVTLPASGYVLTKKESADALEKAENRLVELMMTFDYENQL
;
A
#
# COMPACT_ATOMS: atom_id res chain seq x y z
N MET A 1 -2.39 -4.10 26.34
CA MET A 1 -2.03 -4.36 24.93
C MET A 1 -1.45 -3.08 24.34
N SER A 2 -0.24 -3.09 23.78
CA SER A 2 0.40 -1.88 23.20
C SER A 2 0.43 -1.89 21.67
N THR A 3 0.22 -3.04 21.05
CA THR A 3 0.37 -3.22 19.61
C THR A 3 -0.69 -4.18 19.10
N ILE A 4 -1.33 -3.80 18.00
CA ILE A 4 -2.26 -4.67 17.27
C ILE A 4 -1.53 -5.18 16.03
N TYR A 5 -1.50 -6.49 15.86
CA TYR A 5 -1.03 -7.14 14.65
C TYR A 5 -2.24 -7.59 13.83
N ILE A 6 -2.14 -7.36 12.52
CA ILE A 6 -3.13 -7.77 11.52
C ILE A 6 -2.41 -8.57 10.46
N ARG A 7 -3.00 -9.69 10.04
CA ARG A 7 -2.53 -10.49 8.91
C ARG A 7 -3.69 -10.73 7.96
N THR A 8 -3.49 -10.40 6.69
CA THR A 8 -4.53 -10.48 5.67
C THR A 8 -4.13 -11.46 4.59
N LEU A 9 -5.03 -12.38 4.22
CA LEU A 9 -4.92 -13.21 3.01
C LEU A 9 -5.68 -12.53 1.89
N LYS A 10 -4.99 -12.19 0.80
CA LYS A 10 -5.59 -11.66 -0.44
C LYS A 10 -5.36 -12.61 -1.60
N ARG A 11 -6.30 -12.64 -2.53
CA ARG A 11 -6.15 -13.32 -3.82
C ARG A 11 -5.96 -12.32 -4.93
N ALA A 12 -4.91 -12.46 -5.74
CA ALA A 12 -4.75 -11.69 -6.97
C ALA A 12 -4.87 -12.62 -8.18
N GLU A 13 -5.57 -12.19 -9.23
CA GLU A 13 -5.74 -12.99 -10.45
C GLU A 13 -4.80 -12.54 -11.56
N HIS A 14 -4.89 -11.26 -11.94
CA HIS A 14 -4.12 -10.66 -13.03
C HIS A 14 -3.84 -9.18 -12.74
N THR A 15 -2.98 -8.91 -11.76
CA THR A 15 -2.66 -7.52 -11.34
C THR A 15 -1.20 -7.16 -11.55
N VAL A 16 -0.90 -5.87 -11.43
CA VAL A 16 0.45 -5.31 -11.49
C VAL A 16 0.78 -4.55 -10.21
N PHE A 17 1.74 -5.05 -9.43
CA PHE A 17 2.14 -4.42 -8.17
C PHE A 17 3.14 -3.24 -8.32
N ALA A 18 3.62 -2.87 -9.51
CA ALA A 18 4.47 -1.68 -9.67
C ALA A 18 4.52 -1.15 -11.11
N VAL A 19 5.00 0.08 -11.27
CA VAL A 19 4.82 0.86 -12.52
C VAL A 19 6.12 1.40 -13.14
N GLU A 20 7.27 1.22 -12.49
CA GLU A 20 8.55 1.69 -13.05
C GLU A 20 9.10 0.71 -14.11
N ASP A 21 9.22 -0.58 -13.77
CA ASP A 21 9.67 -1.65 -14.68
C ASP A 21 8.66 -2.83 -14.77
N GLY A 22 7.37 -2.52 -14.69
CA GLY A 22 6.29 -3.52 -14.69
C GLY A 22 6.17 -4.31 -13.37
N GLN A 23 5.84 -5.60 -13.46
CA GLN A 23 5.55 -6.43 -12.27
C GLN A 23 6.80 -6.68 -11.40
N LYS A 24 6.85 -6.06 -10.22
CA LYS A 24 7.84 -6.33 -9.16
C LYS A 24 7.86 -7.82 -8.79
N ARG A 25 9.07 -8.37 -8.65
CA ARG A 25 9.29 -9.78 -8.31
C ARG A 25 10.65 -9.98 -7.62
N TYR A 26 10.78 -11.07 -6.87
CA TYR A 26 12.06 -11.57 -6.36
C TYR A 26 12.23 -13.04 -6.76
N TYR A 27 13.46 -13.55 -6.70
CA TYR A 27 13.74 -14.97 -6.95
C TYR A 27 13.78 -15.73 -5.63
N ASP A 28 12.98 -16.78 -5.51
CA ASP A 28 13.01 -17.73 -4.41
C ASP A 28 13.97 -18.89 -4.76
N PRO A 29 15.10 -19.04 -4.05
CA PRO A 29 16.10 -20.05 -4.38
C PRO A 29 15.68 -21.46 -3.95
N GLN A 30 14.78 -21.60 -2.98
CA GLN A 30 14.36 -22.90 -2.45
C GLN A 30 13.46 -23.63 -3.45
N PHE A 31 12.54 -22.90 -4.09
CA PHE A 31 11.62 -23.46 -5.08
C PHE A 31 12.01 -23.11 -6.52
N GLY A 32 13.04 -22.28 -6.72
CA GLY A 32 13.54 -21.91 -8.04
C GLY A 32 12.57 -21.05 -8.86
N ARG A 33 11.79 -20.17 -8.20
CA ARG A 33 10.69 -19.42 -8.83
C ARG A 33 10.82 -17.92 -8.65
N TYR A 34 10.34 -17.16 -9.64
CA TYR A 34 10.14 -15.73 -9.48
C TYR A 34 8.75 -15.44 -8.90
N ILE A 35 8.73 -14.82 -7.73
CA ILE A 35 7.50 -14.54 -6.98
C ILE A 35 7.18 -13.05 -7.06
N PRO A 36 5.95 -12.67 -7.46
CA PRO A 36 5.55 -11.28 -7.46
C PRO A 36 5.33 -10.77 -6.03
N TYR A 37 5.49 -9.46 -5.81
CA TYR A 37 5.16 -8.84 -4.54
C TYR A 37 4.78 -7.37 -4.72
N SER A 38 4.02 -6.85 -3.76
CA SER A 38 3.77 -5.41 -3.59
C SER A 38 4.57 -4.91 -2.38
N SER A 39 5.31 -3.83 -2.57
CA SER A 39 6.07 -3.20 -1.49
C SER A 39 5.14 -2.59 -0.43
N GLY A 40 5.55 -2.62 0.84
CA GLY A 40 4.79 -2.00 1.94
C GLY A 40 4.47 -0.52 1.70
N GLN A 41 5.33 0.22 0.98
CA GLN A 41 5.07 1.63 0.61
C GLN A 41 3.87 1.80 -0.33
N GLN A 42 3.68 0.87 -1.27
CA GLN A 42 2.54 0.93 -2.18
C GLN A 42 1.23 0.65 -1.44
N ILE A 43 1.27 -0.29 -0.51
CA ILE A 43 0.12 -0.63 0.33
C ILE A 43 -0.21 0.54 1.25
N LYS A 44 0.83 1.12 1.88
CA LYS A 44 0.70 2.33 2.70
C LYS A 44 0.04 3.46 1.93
N ARG A 45 0.48 3.74 0.70
CA ARG A 45 -0.17 4.74 -0.17
C ARG A 45 -1.65 4.42 -0.38
N SER A 46 -1.97 3.18 -0.74
CA SER A 46 -3.36 2.74 -1.00
C SER A 46 -4.24 2.83 0.25
N LEU A 47 -3.67 2.55 1.42
CA LEU A 47 -4.33 2.68 2.72
C LEU A 47 -4.59 4.16 3.05
N ILE A 48 -3.59 5.02 2.88
CA ILE A 48 -3.73 6.47 3.13
C ILE A 48 -4.73 7.10 2.14
N ASP A 49 -4.70 6.71 0.86
CA ASP A 49 -5.68 7.15 -0.14
C ASP A 49 -7.10 6.74 0.25
N ARG A 50 -7.28 5.51 0.78
CA ARG A 50 -8.57 5.05 1.29
C ARG A 50 -9.00 5.85 2.52
N LEU A 51 -8.10 6.08 3.47
CA LEU A 51 -8.36 6.85 4.67
C LEU A 51 -8.87 8.25 4.32
N THR A 52 -8.14 8.99 3.48
CA THR A 52 -8.49 10.36 3.09
C THR A 52 -9.81 10.40 2.32
N SER A 53 -10.09 9.38 1.50
CA SER A 53 -11.40 9.22 0.85
C SER A 53 -12.55 8.98 1.84
N VAL A 54 -12.32 8.23 2.94
CA VAL A 54 -13.36 7.95 3.95
C VAL A 54 -13.68 9.18 4.78
N ILE A 55 -12.66 9.93 5.19
CA ILE A 55 -12.85 11.18 5.96
C ILE A 55 -13.17 12.39 5.07
N ASN A 56 -13.13 12.22 3.75
CA ASN A 56 -13.35 13.25 2.74
C ASN A 56 -12.44 14.48 2.93
N GLU A 57 -11.14 14.23 3.12
CA GLU A 57 -10.12 15.26 3.29
C GLU A 57 -9.07 15.20 2.18
N VAL A 58 -8.52 16.36 1.83
CA VAL A 58 -7.38 16.44 0.93
C VAL A 58 -6.11 16.10 1.72
N PRO A 59 -5.24 15.20 1.23
CA PRO A 59 -3.96 14.91 1.87
C PRO A 59 -3.12 16.18 2.09
N ALA A 60 -2.23 16.13 3.07
CA ALA A 60 -1.37 17.26 3.37
C ALA A 60 -0.55 17.72 2.14
N PRO A 61 -0.30 19.03 2.00
CA PRO A 61 0.50 19.54 0.89
C PRO A 61 1.93 19.01 0.97
N THR A 62 2.47 18.65 -0.20
CA THR A 62 3.86 18.25 -0.38
C THR A 62 4.59 19.33 -1.18
N THR A 63 5.72 19.79 -0.67
CA THR A 63 6.57 20.76 -1.37
C THR A 63 7.58 20.02 -2.24
N PHE A 64 7.61 20.34 -3.52
CA PHE A 64 8.59 19.85 -4.49
C PHE A 64 9.55 20.99 -4.82
N VAL A 65 10.82 20.80 -4.50
CA VAL A 65 11.88 21.76 -4.84
C VAL A 65 12.58 21.28 -6.09
N PHE A 66 12.81 22.19 -7.03
CA PHE A 66 13.64 21.95 -8.21
C PHE A 66 14.77 22.96 -8.23
N GLY A 67 15.98 22.49 -8.52
CA GLY A 67 17.15 23.34 -8.71
C GLY A 67 17.40 23.61 -10.18
N VAL A 68 17.94 24.78 -10.52
CA VAL A 68 18.47 25.02 -11.87
C VAL A 68 19.98 24.77 -11.83
N ASN A 69 20.46 23.88 -12.69
CA ASN A 69 21.88 23.56 -12.77
C ASN A 69 22.67 24.67 -13.52
N SER A 70 24.00 24.58 -13.53
CA SER A 70 24.87 25.57 -14.19
C SER A 70 24.69 25.67 -15.71
N LYS A 71 23.95 24.76 -16.33
CA LYS A 71 23.61 24.76 -17.76
C LYS A 71 22.20 25.34 -18.02
N GLY A 72 21.50 25.80 -16.99
CA GLY A 72 20.13 26.31 -17.11
C GLY A 72 19.06 25.21 -17.19
N GLU A 73 19.39 23.96 -16.89
CA GLU A 73 18.44 22.84 -16.92
C GLU A 73 17.83 22.62 -15.53
N LEU A 74 16.57 22.18 -15.50
CA LEU A 74 15.84 21.84 -14.28
C LEU A 74 16.33 20.49 -13.74
N GLY A 75 16.73 20.44 -12.48
CA GLY A 75 17.10 19.23 -11.75
C GLY A 75 16.23 19.02 -10.52
N GLU A 76 16.09 17.77 -10.10
CA GLU A 76 15.35 17.40 -8.89
C GLU A 76 16.04 17.95 -7.63
N GLY A 77 15.25 18.50 -6.72
CA GLY A 77 15.66 18.96 -5.40
C GLY A 77 14.97 18.17 -4.29
N GLU A 78 14.79 18.79 -3.12
CA GLU A 78 14.14 18.15 -1.98
C GLU A 78 12.63 17.98 -2.19
N VAL A 79 12.09 16.89 -1.65
CA VAL A 79 10.65 16.70 -1.48
C VAL A 79 10.38 16.55 0.00
N TYR A 80 9.50 17.38 0.56
CA TYR A 80 9.16 17.29 1.97
C TYR A 80 7.71 17.69 2.26
N ALA A 81 7.19 17.08 3.31
CA ALA A 81 5.86 17.35 3.85
C ALA A 81 5.90 18.56 4.80
N ASN A 82 4.74 19.15 5.10
CA ASN A 82 4.64 20.25 6.06
C ASN A 82 4.84 19.83 7.54
N CYS A 83 5.03 18.54 7.82
CA CYS A 83 5.36 18.01 9.15
C CYS A 83 4.31 18.36 10.22
N ASN A 84 3.03 18.20 9.88
CA ASN A 84 1.89 18.58 10.72
C ASN A 84 0.98 17.37 11.01
N PRO A 85 0.88 16.90 12.27
CA PRO A 85 0.06 15.75 12.65
C PRO A 85 -1.46 16.02 12.65
N SER A 86 -1.91 17.25 12.44
CA SER A 86 -3.34 17.54 12.26
C SER A 86 -3.89 16.98 10.95
N TYR A 87 -3.02 16.66 9.99
CA TYR A 87 -3.38 15.95 8.77
C TYR A 87 -3.31 14.44 9.00
N ALA A 88 -4.43 13.73 8.77
CA ALA A 88 -4.53 12.30 9.04
C ALA A 88 -3.51 11.45 8.25
N ASP A 89 -3.22 11.84 7.00
CA ASP A 89 -2.24 11.17 6.16
C ASP A 89 -0.82 11.27 6.74
N GLN A 90 -0.46 12.40 7.36
CA GLN A 90 0.83 12.56 8.04
C GLN A 90 0.83 11.94 9.44
N LEU A 91 -0.28 12.01 10.17
CA LEU A 91 -0.41 11.38 11.49
C LEU A 91 -0.22 9.87 11.41
N PHE A 92 -0.74 9.21 10.38
CA PHE A 92 -0.55 7.77 10.21
C PHE A 92 0.58 7.43 9.24
N GLY A 93 0.92 8.31 8.30
CA GLY A 93 1.99 8.12 7.33
C GLY A 93 3.39 8.46 7.86
N GLY A 94 3.50 9.36 8.83
CA GLY A 94 4.77 9.94 9.24
C GLY A 94 5.42 10.78 8.15
N TRP A 95 6.56 11.38 8.47
CA TRP A 95 7.27 12.28 7.56
C TRP A 95 8.76 12.31 7.87
N MET A 96 9.52 12.82 6.92
CA MET A 96 10.92 13.17 7.12
C MET A 96 11.22 14.42 6.29
N LYS A 97 11.69 15.48 6.95
CA LYS A 97 12.18 16.71 6.32
C LYS A 97 13.64 16.88 6.73
N ALA A 98 14.54 16.68 5.77
CA ALA A 98 15.97 16.91 5.94
C ALA A 98 16.40 18.04 5.00
N ALA A 99 17.00 19.10 5.55
CA ALA A 99 17.46 20.23 4.75
C ALA A 99 18.79 19.93 4.04
N LYS A 100 18.98 20.52 2.86
CA LYS A 100 20.22 20.42 2.09
C LYS A 100 21.40 20.97 2.88
N GLY A 101 22.47 20.18 2.96
CA GLY A 101 23.73 20.62 3.58
C GLY A 101 23.72 20.72 5.10
N GLY A 102 22.72 20.12 5.78
CA GLY A 102 22.73 19.94 7.24
C GLY A 102 22.64 21.23 8.06
N LYS A 103 22.22 22.35 7.45
CA LYS A 103 22.10 23.65 8.14
C LYS A 103 20.89 23.72 9.07
N GLU A 104 19.83 22.98 8.76
CA GLU A 104 18.64 22.85 9.61
C GLU A 104 18.58 21.44 10.19
N ARG A 105 18.01 21.32 11.39
CA ARG A 105 17.77 20.01 12.01
C ARG A 105 16.77 19.22 11.17
N THR A 106 17.03 17.92 11.07
CA THR A 106 16.09 17.00 10.45
C THR A 106 14.87 16.84 11.35
N ILE A 107 13.69 17.01 10.79
CA ILE A 107 12.41 16.76 11.47
C ILE A 107 11.88 15.43 10.96
N LYS A 108 11.61 14.49 11.86
CA LYS A 108 11.26 13.13 11.43
C LYS A 108 10.33 12.45 12.41
N ARG A 109 9.17 12.05 11.89
CA ARG A 109 8.25 11.16 12.58
C ARG A 109 8.10 9.84 11.85
N ARG A 110 8.28 8.74 12.59
CA ARG A 110 8.03 7.40 12.05
C ARG A 110 6.53 7.13 12.07
N SER A 111 6.05 6.48 11.01
CA SER A 111 4.66 5.99 10.97
C SER A 111 4.38 5.06 12.15
N PRO A 112 3.25 5.21 12.87
CA PRO A 112 2.81 4.24 13.87
C PRO A 112 2.34 2.91 13.24
N LEU A 113 2.23 2.87 11.90
CA LEU A 113 1.86 1.70 11.12
C LEU A 113 3.13 1.08 10.50
N SER A 114 3.48 -0.12 10.95
CA SER A 114 4.50 -0.94 10.29
C SER A 114 3.83 -1.88 9.31
N ILE A 115 4.01 -1.63 8.01
CA ILE A 115 3.32 -2.36 6.93
C ILE A 115 4.33 -3.23 6.19
N SER A 116 4.13 -4.54 6.21
CA SER A 116 4.98 -5.48 5.46
C SER A 116 4.71 -5.42 3.96
N ALA A 117 5.64 -5.97 3.17
CA ALA A 117 5.34 -6.23 1.77
C ALA A 117 4.23 -7.28 1.64
N MET A 118 3.29 -7.07 0.73
CA MET A 118 2.34 -8.12 0.36
C MET A 118 3.07 -9.09 -0.57
N ARG A 119 3.32 -10.28 -0.06
CA ARG A 119 4.13 -11.33 -0.70
C ARG A 119 3.30 -12.58 -0.89
N GLY A 120 3.71 -13.48 -1.77
CA GLY A 120 3.09 -14.79 -1.89
C GLY A 120 2.96 -15.49 -0.53
N LEU A 121 1.80 -16.11 -0.25
CA LEU A 121 1.59 -16.95 0.92
C LEU A 121 2.63 -18.08 0.96
N HIS A 122 2.90 -18.65 -0.22
CA HIS A 122 3.94 -19.64 -0.47
C HIS A 122 4.41 -19.51 -1.94
N PRO A 123 5.69 -19.82 -2.27
CA PRO A 123 6.19 -19.80 -3.65
C PRO A 123 5.45 -20.70 -4.65
N LEU A 124 4.74 -21.71 -4.14
CA LEU A 124 3.91 -22.65 -4.93
C LEU A 124 2.44 -22.20 -5.06
N LEU A 125 2.03 -21.15 -4.34
CA LEU A 125 0.66 -20.63 -4.33
C LEU A 125 0.56 -19.24 -4.97
N SER A 126 1.66 -18.76 -5.54
CA SER A 126 1.73 -17.45 -6.20
C SER A 126 2.72 -17.52 -7.36
N GLY A 127 2.51 -16.68 -8.37
CA GLY A 127 3.31 -16.75 -9.58
C GLY A 127 3.11 -15.58 -10.51
N ILE A 128 3.82 -15.65 -11.63
CA ILE A 128 3.79 -14.63 -12.68
C ILE A 128 3.27 -15.27 -13.95
N ASN A 129 2.13 -14.78 -14.43
CA ASN A 129 1.65 -15.12 -15.76
C ASN A 129 2.25 -14.14 -16.77
N ARG A 130 2.63 -14.67 -17.94
CA ARG A 130 3.01 -13.85 -19.09
C ARG A 130 1.82 -13.72 -20.02
N GLU A 131 1.56 -12.50 -20.47
CA GLU A 131 0.56 -12.20 -21.48
C GLU A 131 1.11 -11.20 -22.48
N ASN A 132 0.51 -11.16 -23.66
CA ASN A 132 0.78 -10.11 -24.62
C ASN A 132 -0.44 -9.19 -24.69
N ALA A 133 -0.19 -7.88 -24.72
CA ALA A 133 -1.24 -6.88 -24.78
C ALA A 133 -1.29 -6.20 -26.16
N SER A 134 -2.42 -5.57 -26.46
CA SER A 134 -2.57 -4.69 -27.61
C SER A 134 -3.02 -3.31 -27.13
N PHE A 135 -2.34 -2.26 -27.59
CA PHE A 135 -2.88 -0.90 -27.53
C PHE A 135 -3.61 -0.66 -28.84
N ASP A 136 -4.93 -0.78 -28.81
CA ASP A 136 -5.78 -0.68 -29.99
C ASP A 136 -6.67 0.58 -29.90
N ARG A 137 -6.59 1.42 -30.93
CA ARG A 137 -7.42 2.61 -31.13
C ARG A 137 -7.95 2.67 -32.55
N SER A 138 -7.99 1.55 -33.26
CA SER A 138 -8.42 1.48 -34.65
C SER A 138 -9.85 1.97 -34.88
N ASP A 139 -10.68 1.94 -33.84
CA ASP A 139 -12.05 2.44 -33.80
C ASP A 139 -12.16 3.97 -33.75
N ARG A 140 -11.06 4.70 -33.47
CA ARG A 140 -11.07 6.16 -33.33
C ARG A 140 -10.75 6.87 -34.65
N PRO A 141 -11.68 7.64 -35.23
CA PRO A 141 -11.49 8.28 -36.53
C PRO A 141 -10.54 9.49 -36.49
N ASN A 142 -10.22 10.00 -35.30
CA ASN A 142 -9.42 11.21 -35.09
C ASN A 142 -7.96 10.93 -34.69
N ASN A 143 -7.48 9.69 -34.88
CA ASN A 143 -6.08 9.38 -34.62
C ASN A 143 -5.16 10.10 -35.63
N LEU A 144 -4.13 10.78 -35.12
CA LEU A 144 -3.06 11.31 -35.94
C LEU A 144 -1.94 10.27 -36.06
N VAL A 145 -1.65 9.83 -37.28
CA VAL A 145 -0.57 8.89 -37.58
C VAL A 145 0.57 9.66 -38.24
N ILE A 146 1.70 9.79 -37.53
CA ILE A 146 2.93 10.41 -38.03
C ILE A 146 3.94 9.30 -38.31
N VAL A 147 4.40 9.19 -39.56
CA VAL A 147 5.49 8.30 -39.97
C VAL A 147 6.65 9.18 -40.42
N ARG A 148 7.86 8.90 -39.91
CA ARG A 148 9.06 9.68 -40.23
C ARG A 148 10.09 8.86 -40.99
N ASP A 149 10.82 9.51 -41.87
CA ASP A 149 12.01 8.95 -42.53
C ASP A 149 13.22 8.90 -41.58
N ALA A 150 14.37 8.41 -42.09
CA ALA A 150 15.61 8.30 -41.33
C ALA A 150 16.21 9.66 -40.90
N ASN A 151 15.80 10.76 -41.54
CA ASN A 151 16.24 12.12 -41.24
C ASN A 151 15.27 12.85 -40.29
N GLY A 152 14.16 12.20 -39.91
CA GLY A 152 13.14 12.75 -39.03
C GLY A 152 12.05 13.56 -39.74
N ASN A 153 12.03 13.59 -41.08
CA ASN A 153 10.98 14.29 -41.84
C ASN A 153 9.70 13.45 -41.88
N GLU A 154 8.54 14.10 -41.77
CA GLU A 154 7.24 13.42 -41.82
C GLU A 154 6.88 13.04 -43.27
N LEU A 155 6.41 11.81 -43.46
CA LEU A 155 5.97 11.29 -44.75
C LEU A 155 4.54 11.76 -45.08
N SER A 156 4.25 11.94 -46.37
CA SER A 156 2.89 12.18 -46.85
C SER A 156 2.01 10.94 -46.75
N LYS A 157 0.69 11.10 -46.87
CA LYS A 157 -0.26 9.97 -46.82
C LYS A 157 -0.05 8.98 -47.96
N GLU A 158 0.30 9.49 -49.15
CA GLU A 158 0.55 8.71 -50.36
C GLU A 158 1.81 7.85 -50.18
N GLN A 159 2.90 8.43 -49.64
CA GLN A 159 4.13 7.71 -49.32
C GLN A 159 3.90 6.62 -48.26
N ILE A 160 3.06 6.89 -47.26
CA ILE A 160 2.69 5.89 -46.25
C ILE A 160 1.87 4.76 -46.88
N ALA A 161 0.91 5.07 -47.77
CA ALA A 161 0.07 4.08 -48.44
C ALA A 161 0.90 3.15 -49.34
N GLU A 162 1.79 3.71 -50.17
CA GLU A 162 2.74 2.95 -50.98
C GLU A 162 3.65 2.08 -50.11
N PHE A 163 4.14 2.63 -48.99
CA PHE A 163 4.98 1.86 -48.07
C PHE A 163 4.24 0.69 -47.41
N LEU A 164 2.93 0.79 -47.20
CA LEU A 164 2.11 -0.26 -46.60
C LEU A 164 1.60 -1.29 -47.62
N GLU A 165 1.74 -1.04 -48.91
CA GLU A 165 1.27 -1.96 -49.95
C GLU A 165 1.92 -3.35 -49.80
N GLY A 166 1.09 -4.40 -49.82
CA GLY A 166 1.52 -5.78 -49.61
C GLY A 166 1.98 -6.14 -48.18
N LYS A 167 1.91 -5.21 -47.22
CA LYS A 167 2.28 -5.45 -45.80
C LYS A 167 1.03 -5.53 -44.92
N ASP A 168 0.89 -6.62 -44.17
CA ASP A 168 -0.13 -6.74 -43.13
C ASP A 168 0.30 -5.98 -41.86
N ARG A 169 0.12 -4.64 -41.87
CA ARG A 169 0.53 -3.78 -40.75
C ARG A 169 -0.49 -2.70 -40.43
N SER A 170 -0.99 -2.73 -39.19
CA SER A 170 -1.79 -1.65 -38.62
C SER A 170 -0.90 -0.54 -38.04
N LEU A 171 -1.26 0.72 -38.30
CA LEU A 171 -0.62 1.90 -37.71
C LEU A 171 -1.39 2.46 -36.49
N SER A 172 -2.62 1.99 -36.26
CA SER A 172 -3.50 2.40 -35.15
C SER A 172 -3.51 1.39 -33.99
N ARG A 173 -2.82 0.26 -34.15
CA ARG A 173 -2.62 -0.76 -33.12
C ARG A 173 -1.14 -0.98 -32.85
N LYS A 174 -0.76 -1.02 -31.57
CA LYS A 174 0.59 -1.43 -31.14
C LYS A 174 0.52 -2.74 -30.35
N TRP A 175 1.30 -3.72 -30.79
CA TRP A 175 1.55 -4.94 -30.03
C TRP A 175 2.52 -4.66 -28.88
N ILE A 176 2.20 -5.19 -27.70
CA ILE A 176 2.99 -4.99 -26.49
C ILE A 176 3.26 -6.38 -25.89
N PRO A 177 4.39 -7.00 -26.26
CA PRO A 177 4.72 -8.35 -25.82
C PRO A 177 5.17 -8.41 -24.35
N ASP A 178 5.28 -9.63 -23.83
CA ASP A 178 5.99 -9.99 -22.60
C ASP A 178 5.54 -9.26 -21.33
N GLN A 179 4.25 -8.95 -21.26
CA GLN A 179 3.64 -8.37 -20.07
C GLN A 179 3.56 -9.42 -18.97
N ARG A 180 3.82 -9.01 -17.73
CA ARG A 180 3.82 -9.87 -16.55
C ARG A 180 2.67 -9.49 -15.63
N ARG A 181 1.96 -10.48 -15.10
CA ARG A 181 0.86 -10.32 -14.15
C ARG A 181 1.08 -11.17 -12.92
N ALA A 182 0.87 -10.58 -11.75
CA ALA A 182 0.83 -11.32 -10.50
C ALA A 182 -0.47 -12.11 -10.39
N THR A 183 -0.35 -13.36 -9.94
CA THR A 183 -1.47 -14.26 -9.67
C THR A 183 -1.22 -15.09 -8.40
N GLY A 184 -2.28 -15.54 -7.76
CA GLY A 184 -2.27 -16.46 -6.61
C GLY A 184 -2.64 -15.83 -5.27
N LEU A 185 -2.20 -16.48 -4.19
CA LEU A 185 -2.50 -16.13 -2.81
C LEU A 185 -1.36 -15.33 -2.17
N PHE A 186 -1.71 -14.23 -1.53
CA PHE A 186 -0.79 -13.26 -0.96
C PHE A 186 -1.11 -12.98 0.50
N VAL A 187 -0.07 -12.80 1.30
CA VAL A 187 -0.17 -12.37 2.69
C VAL A 187 0.46 -11.00 2.88
N GLN A 188 -0.13 -10.23 3.77
CA GLN A 188 0.34 -8.93 4.22
C GLN A 188 0.14 -8.85 5.72
N ASP A 189 1.07 -8.20 6.41
CA ASP A 189 1.03 -7.97 7.85
C ASP A 189 1.08 -6.45 8.14
N ILE A 190 0.33 -6.01 9.13
CA ILE A 190 0.37 -4.65 9.67
C ILE A 190 0.55 -4.74 11.18
N ALA A 191 1.44 -3.93 11.75
CA ALA A 191 1.50 -3.67 13.18
C ALA A 191 1.14 -2.21 13.47
N ILE A 192 0.23 -2.00 14.40
CA ILE A 192 -0.22 -0.67 14.87
C ILE A 192 0.36 -0.44 16.27
N ASP A 193 1.28 0.51 16.44
CA ASP A 193 1.75 0.91 17.77
C ASP A 193 0.78 1.92 18.38
N LEU A 194 -0.08 1.44 19.28
CA LEU A 194 -1.13 2.26 19.92
C LEU A 194 -0.56 3.44 20.71
N ARG A 195 0.63 3.26 21.32
CA ARG A 195 1.30 4.32 22.10
C ARG A 195 1.75 5.52 21.27
N ARG A 196 1.87 5.33 19.94
CA ARG A 196 2.32 6.36 18.99
C ARG A 196 1.23 6.79 18.02
N LEU A 197 0.11 6.06 17.98
CA LEU A 197 -0.90 6.19 16.93
C LEU A 197 -1.45 7.61 16.82
N PHE A 198 -1.70 8.24 17.98
CA PHE A 198 -2.22 9.60 18.11
C PHE A 198 -1.28 10.54 18.84
N CYS A 199 0.01 10.18 18.94
CA CYS A 199 1.00 10.96 19.69
C CYS A 199 2.10 11.53 18.77
N VAL A 200 2.61 12.69 19.17
CA VAL A 200 3.82 13.33 18.63
C VAL A 200 4.78 13.66 19.76
N THR A 201 6.05 13.26 19.63
CA THR A 201 7.04 13.49 20.71
C THR A 201 7.42 14.95 20.86
N LEU A 202 7.66 15.36 22.11
CA LEU A 202 8.22 16.67 22.49
C LEU A 202 9.74 16.59 22.75
N ASN A 203 10.42 15.56 22.23
CA ASN A 203 11.87 15.41 22.36
C ASN A 203 12.61 16.46 21.54
N SER A 204 13.23 17.43 22.21
CA SER A 204 13.99 18.51 21.58
C SER A 204 15.30 18.08 20.91
N PHE A 205 15.83 16.89 21.25
CA PHE A 205 17.02 16.32 20.59
C PHE A 205 16.69 15.66 19.25
N GLU A 206 15.52 15.05 19.15
CA GLU A 206 15.03 14.34 17.96
C GLU A 206 13.61 14.82 17.62
N PRO A 207 13.47 16.06 17.09
CA PRO A 207 12.16 16.69 16.94
C PRO A 207 11.31 16.02 15.85
N GLU A 208 10.05 15.76 16.19
CA GLU A 208 9.03 15.33 15.22
C GLU A 208 8.30 16.51 14.57
N ILE A 209 8.23 17.66 15.24
CA ILE A 209 7.54 18.87 14.79
C ILE A 209 8.36 20.13 15.08
N THR A 210 7.98 21.26 14.48
CA THR A 210 8.53 22.58 14.83
C THR A 210 7.84 23.16 16.07
N GLN A 211 8.44 24.17 16.69
CA GLN A 211 7.80 24.92 17.79
C GLN A 211 6.47 25.55 17.35
N GLU A 212 6.42 26.13 16.15
CA GLU A 212 5.19 26.70 15.58
C GLU A 212 4.06 25.66 15.47
N THR A 213 4.39 24.46 15.01
CA THR A 213 3.42 23.36 14.96
C THR A 213 3.03 22.93 16.38
N GLU A 214 3.96 22.86 17.33
CA GLU A 214 3.66 22.52 18.73
C GLU A 214 2.66 23.50 19.35
N ASP A 215 2.92 24.79 19.23
CA ASP A 215 2.07 25.85 19.78
C ASP A 215 0.66 25.76 19.17
N SER A 216 0.57 25.58 17.85
CA SER A 216 -0.71 25.40 17.15
C SER A 216 -1.46 24.15 17.60
N LEU A 217 -0.78 23.02 17.86
CA LEU A 217 -1.46 21.81 18.34
C LEU A 217 -2.06 22.02 19.73
N ARG A 218 -1.33 22.68 20.64
CA ARG A 218 -1.82 22.99 21.99
C ARG A 218 -3.05 23.91 21.93
N GLU A 219 -3.02 24.92 21.07
CA GLU A 219 -4.18 25.80 20.83
C GLU A 219 -5.40 25.02 20.29
N ASN A 220 -5.16 23.96 19.51
CA ASN A 220 -6.20 23.07 18.98
C ASN A 220 -6.54 21.89 19.92
N GLY A 221 -6.22 22.00 21.21
CA GLY A 221 -6.66 21.07 22.25
C GLY A 221 -5.86 19.77 22.34
N TRP A 222 -4.67 19.70 21.75
CA TRP A 222 -3.76 18.58 22.00
C TRP A 222 -3.20 18.66 23.41
N GLU A 223 -3.23 17.54 24.14
CA GLU A 223 -2.84 17.49 25.54
C GLU A 223 -1.42 16.95 25.70
N GLU A 224 -0.66 17.51 26.63
CA GLU A 224 0.66 16.97 26.98
C GLU A 224 0.51 15.79 27.94
N ILE A 225 1.06 14.65 27.52
CA ILE A 225 1.10 13.42 28.31
C ILE A 225 2.51 12.83 28.28
N GLU A 226 2.75 11.82 29.10
CA GLU A 226 4.00 11.06 29.11
C GLU A 226 3.71 9.59 28.81
N ASN A 227 4.50 9.03 27.90
CA ASN A 227 4.47 7.60 27.61
C ASN A 227 5.88 7.00 27.78
N VAL A 228 6.04 5.70 27.47
CA VAL A 228 7.33 5.00 27.59
C VAL A 228 8.46 5.58 26.72
N PHE A 229 8.16 6.49 25.78
CA PHE A 229 9.13 7.20 24.94
C PHE A 229 9.43 8.63 25.42
N GLY A 230 8.77 9.07 26.50
CA GLY A 230 8.89 10.40 27.08
C GLY A 230 7.67 11.28 26.83
N LYS A 231 7.85 12.60 26.99
CA LYS A 231 6.79 13.59 26.79
C LYS A 231 6.32 13.65 25.35
N CYS A 232 5.01 13.76 25.16
CA CYS A 232 4.39 13.87 23.86
C CYS A 232 3.08 14.67 23.94
N LEU A 233 2.60 15.14 22.79
CA LEU A 233 1.24 15.62 22.64
C LEU A 233 0.35 14.50 22.11
N VAL A 234 -0.83 14.32 22.69
CA VAL A 234 -1.86 13.40 22.23
C VAL A 234 -3.00 14.13 21.54
N ALA A 235 -3.52 13.57 20.45
CA ALA A 235 -4.63 14.14 19.69
C ALA A 235 -5.92 14.20 20.54
N PRO A 236 -6.74 15.26 20.38
CA PRO A 236 -8.02 15.40 21.07
C PRO A 236 -8.92 14.19 20.89
N LYS A 237 -9.78 13.91 21.88
CA LYS A 237 -10.72 12.78 21.82
C LYS A 237 -11.62 12.82 20.57
N ASP A 238 -12.17 13.98 20.24
CA ASP A 238 -13.05 14.14 19.06
C ASP A 238 -12.34 13.78 17.75
N ALA A 239 -11.04 14.11 17.63
CA ALA A 239 -10.23 13.73 16.49
C ALA A 239 -10.02 12.20 16.44
N ARG A 240 -9.75 11.57 17.59
CA ARG A 240 -9.62 10.11 17.69
C ARG A 240 -10.93 9.39 17.37
N ASP A 241 -12.05 9.87 17.89
CA ASP A 241 -13.40 9.32 17.65
C ASP A 241 -13.74 9.30 16.14
N LYS A 242 -13.32 10.33 15.39
CA LYS A 242 -13.46 10.40 13.93
C LYS A 242 -12.46 9.49 13.20
N LEU A 243 -11.19 9.51 13.60
CA LEU A 243 -10.11 8.88 12.84
C LEU A 243 -10.00 7.38 13.05
N ILE A 244 -10.36 6.85 14.23
CA ILE A 244 -10.27 5.41 14.53
C ILE A 244 -11.15 4.57 13.58
N PRO A 245 -12.46 4.86 13.40
CA PRO A 245 -13.29 4.14 12.42
C PRO A 245 -12.77 4.25 11.00
N ALA A 246 -12.31 5.44 10.59
CA ALA A 246 -11.77 5.65 9.26
C ALA A 246 -10.48 4.86 9.01
N LEU A 247 -9.60 4.79 10.01
CA LEU A 247 -8.36 4.02 9.95
C LEU A 247 -8.66 2.52 9.90
N ALA A 248 -9.59 2.02 10.71
CA ALA A 248 -10.02 0.62 10.65
C ALA A 248 -10.56 0.27 9.25
N ASN A 249 -11.42 1.14 8.70
CA ASN A 249 -11.93 0.97 7.35
C ASN A 249 -10.81 0.94 6.31
N ALA A 250 -9.85 1.85 6.41
CA ALA A 250 -8.71 1.91 5.50
C ALA A 250 -7.80 0.67 5.58
N ILE A 251 -7.57 0.15 6.78
CA ILE A 251 -6.77 -1.07 7.01
C ILE A 251 -7.43 -2.30 6.37
N ILE A 252 -8.75 -2.43 6.47
CA ILE A 252 -9.48 -3.59 5.95
C ILE A 252 -9.74 -3.48 4.44
N ASN A 253 -10.07 -2.27 3.96
CA ASN A 253 -10.65 -2.06 2.63
C ASN A 253 -9.72 -1.37 1.63
N TRP A 254 -8.42 -1.20 1.92
CA TRP A 254 -7.50 -0.68 0.93
C TRP A 254 -7.42 -1.60 -0.31
N SER A 255 -7.27 -0.98 -1.48
CA SER A 255 -7.13 -1.65 -2.76
C SER A 255 -6.20 -0.87 -3.68
N ILE A 256 -5.54 -1.56 -4.60
CA ILE A 256 -4.70 -0.94 -5.63
C ILE A 256 -5.60 -0.67 -6.83
N THR A 257 -6.03 0.58 -6.99
CA THR A 257 -6.95 1.01 -8.05
C THR A 257 -6.25 1.64 -9.26
N SER A 258 -5.01 2.12 -9.10
CA SER A 258 -4.38 3.06 -10.04
C SER A 258 -3.18 2.52 -10.85
N ASN A 259 -2.84 1.24 -10.74
CA ASN A 259 -1.66 0.71 -11.44
C ASN A 259 -2.02 0.18 -12.83
N GLN A 260 -1.91 1.00 -13.88
CA GLN A 260 -1.90 0.58 -15.29
C GLN A 260 -2.86 -0.59 -15.59
N SER A 261 -4.07 -0.57 -15.01
CA SER A 261 -4.98 -1.71 -15.03
C SER A 261 -5.65 -1.78 -16.39
N ARG A 262 -4.88 -2.22 -17.38
CA ARG A 262 -5.43 -2.85 -18.57
C ARG A 262 -6.22 -4.11 -18.19
N THR A 263 -5.96 -4.65 -17.00
CA THR A 263 -6.67 -5.76 -16.37
C THR A 263 -7.00 -5.37 -14.92
N PHE A 264 -8.29 -5.36 -14.59
CA PHE A 264 -8.78 -5.11 -13.24
C PHE A 264 -8.74 -6.39 -12.41
N SER A 265 -8.38 -6.30 -11.13
CA SER A 265 -8.49 -7.41 -10.18
C SER A 265 -9.07 -6.86 -8.88
N LEU A 266 -10.10 -7.53 -8.37
CA LEU A 266 -10.74 -7.18 -7.10
C LEU A 266 -9.78 -7.30 -5.90
N MET A 267 -8.73 -8.11 -6.04
CA MET A 267 -7.79 -8.42 -4.96
C MET A 267 -8.50 -8.82 -3.67
N GLU A 268 -9.41 -9.78 -3.82
CA GLU A 268 -10.37 -10.21 -2.79
C GLU A 268 -9.65 -10.52 -1.49
N THR A 269 -10.13 -9.95 -0.38
CA THR A 269 -9.67 -10.33 0.95
C THR A 269 -10.37 -11.63 1.32
N LEU A 270 -9.61 -12.72 1.47
CA LEU A 270 -10.13 -14.05 1.82
C LEU A 270 -10.23 -14.22 3.34
N ALA A 271 -9.28 -13.69 4.10
CA ALA A 271 -9.30 -13.73 5.55
C ALA A 271 -8.51 -12.58 6.17
N VAL A 272 -8.93 -12.17 7.37
CA VAL A 272 -8.21 -11.23 8.23
C VAL A 272 -8.03 -11.88 9.59
N SER A 273 -6.81 -11.92 10.11
CA SER A 273 -6.51 -12.30 11.49
C SER A 273 -6.04 -11.09 12.28
N ILE A 274 -6.46 -10.97 13.53
CA ILE A 274 -6.09 -9.88 14.45
C ILE A 274 -5.58 -10.49 15.76
N SER A 275 -4.49 -9.96 16.31
CA SER A 275 -3.89 -10.43 17.56
C SER A 275 -3.02 -9.33 18.19
N ASP A 276 -2.75 -9.44 19.49
CA ASP A 276 -1.71 -8.68 20.18
C ASP A 276 -0.35 -9.40 20.23
N ASN A 277 -0.26 -10.59 19.60
CA ASN A 277 0.93 -11.44 19.63
C ASN A 277 1.47 -11.72 18.22
N ALA A 278 2.61 -11.11 17.90
CA ALA A 278 3.30 -11.25 16.61
C ALA A 278 3.64 -12.69 16.22
N ASN A 279 3.91 -13.57 17.18
CA ASN A 279 4.27 -14.96 16.90
C ASN A 279 3.05 -15.81 16.59
N ARG A 280 1.92 -15.56 17.27
CA ARG A 280 0.68 -16.30 17.04
C ARG A 280 0.05 -15.94 15.70
N ILE A 281 0.06 -14.66 15.34
CA ILE A 281 -0.55 -14.21 14.08
C ILE A 281 0.14 -14.79 12.84
N ALA A 282 1.45 -15.06 12.90
CA ALA A 282 2.15 -15.71 11.80
C ALA A 282 1.63 -17.15 11.53
N GLY A 283 1.10 -17.81 12.56
CA GLY A 283 0.54 -19.16 12.48
C GLY A 283 -0.92 -19.22 12.01
N SER A 284 -1.64 -18.08 11.98
CA SER A 284 -3.07 -18.06 11.67
C SER A 284 -3.39 -18.18 10.18
N ILE A 285 -2.51 -17.70 9.32
CA ILE A 285 -2.63 -17.80 7.86
C ILE A 285 -1.29 -18.27 7.30
N ARG A 286 -1.24 -19.53 6.89
CA ARG A 286 0.00 -20.23 6.52
C ARG A 286 -0.21 -21.18 5.34
N ALA A 287 0.89 -21.77 4.87
CA ALA A 287 0.83 -22.90 3.95
C ALA A 287 1.62 -24.07 4.54
N LYS A 288 1.29 -25.28 4.10
CA LYS A 288 2.03 -26.51 4.41
C LYS A 288 2.33 -27.25 3.11
N LEU A 289 3.51 -27.85 2.98
CA LEU A 289 3.81 -28.74 1.86
C LEU A 289 2.92 -29.99 1.90
N SER A 290 2.51 -30.46 0.72
CA SER A 290 1.79 -31.72 0.59
C SER A 290 2.70 -32.89 0.97
N HIS A 291 2.15 -33.88 1.67
CA HIS A 291 2.84 -35.14 1.94
C HIS A 291 2.72 -36.13 0.76
N GLU A 292 1.77 -35.90 -0.14
CA GLU A 292 1.43 -36.80 -1.25
C GLU A 292 1.98 -36.32 -2.60
N GLU A 293 2.14 -35.01 -2.77
CA GLU A 293 2.53 -34.39 -4.04
C GLU A 293 3.79 -33.54 -3.85
N GLU A 294 4.87 -33.95 -4.51
CA GLU A 294 6.09 -33.15 -4.65
C GLU A 294 5.73 -31.89 -5.47
N ASP A 295 6.09 -30.69 -5.01
CA ASP A 295 5.75 -29.40 -5.63
C ASP A 295 4.30 -28.89 -5.40
N LYS A 296 3.63 -29.32 -4.32
CA LYS A 296 2.35 -28.74 -3.88
C LYS A 296 2.42 -28.15 -2.47
N ALA A 297 1.77 -27.00 -2.30
CA ALA A 297 1.49 -26.41 -0.99
C ALA A 297 -0.02 -26.27 -0.77
N ILE A 298 -0.44 -26.45 0.47
CA ILE A 298 -1.83 -26.39 0.91
C ILE A 298 -1.97 -25.12 1.76
N PRO A 299 -2.77 -24.13 1.33
CA PRO A 299 -3.07 -22.95 2.15
C PRO A 299 -3.95 -23.36 3.34
N ILE A 300 -3.74 -22.72 4.48
CA ILE A 300 -4.46 -22.99 5.73
C ILE A 300 -4.79 -21.67 6.40
N ILE A 301 -6.07 -21.51 6.76
CA ILE A 301 -6.55 -20.49 7.67
C ILE A 301 -6.90 -21.20 8.99
N GLU A 302 -6.23 -20.86 10.08
CA GLU A 302 -6.54 -21.37 11.41
C GLU A 302 -7.61 -20.48 12.06
N GLU A 303 -8.85 -20.97 12.03
CA GLU A 303 -10.04 -20.23 12.47
C GLU A 303 -10.20 -20.19 14.00
N ASP A 304 -9.70 -21.20 14.70
CA ASP A 304 -9.86 -21.36 16.16
C ASP A 304 -8.51 -21.28 16.91
N LEU A 305 -7.58 -20.43 16.45
CA LEU A 305 -6.27 -20.24 17.09
C LEU A 305 -6.37 -19.38 18.36
N SER A 306 -6.02 -19.93 19.52
CA SER A 306 -6.03 -19.18 20.78
C SER A 306 -5.26 -17.86 20.71
N GLY A 307 -5.90 -16.76 21.10
CA GLY A 307 -5.31 -15.41 21.10
C GLY A 307 -5.19 -14.78 19.70
N VAL A 308 -5.88 -15.33 18.71
CA VAL A 308 -6.02 -14.73 17.38
C VAL A 308 -7.50 -14.79 16.99
N GLU A 309 -8.06 -13.65 16.61
CA GLU A 309 -9.40 -13.58 16.05
C GLU A 309 -9.30 -13.60 14.52
N THR A 310 -9.91 -14.59 13.89
CA THR A 310 -9.84 -14.79 12.43
C THR A 310 -11.23 -14.62 11.82
N PHE A 311 -11.32 -13.76 10.82
CA PHE A 311 -12.53 -13.44 10.08
C PHE A 311 -12.37 -13.93 8.63
N VAL A 312 -13.21 -14.88 8.23
CA VAL A 312 -13.13 -15.56 6.92
C VAL A 312 -14.28 -15.14 6.03
N THR A 313 -13.97 -14.65 4.83
CA THR A 313 -14.98 -14.19 3.85
C THR A 313 -15.51 -15.34 3.00
N LEU A 314 -16.70 -15.18 2.42
CA LEU A 314 -17.31 -16.21 1.56
C LEU A 314 -16.41 -16.69 0.41
N PRO A 315 -15.66 -15.82 -0.32
CA PRO A 315 -14.78 -16.28 -1.40
C PRO A 315 -13.63 -17.19 -0.95
N ALA A 316 -13.30 -17.24 0.34
CA ALA A 316 -12.18 -18.04 0.85
C ALA A 316 -12.34 -19.54 0.56
N SER A 317 -13.57 -20.06 0.65
CA SER A 317 -13.89 -21.48 0.45
C SER A 317 -13.63 -21.98 -0.96
N GLY A 318 -13.49 -21.07 -1.94
CA GLY A 318 -13.07 -21.39 -3.29
C GLY A 318 -11.56 -21.67 -3.43
N TYR A 319 -10.75 -21.33 -2.42
CA TYR A 319 -9.28 -21.39 -2.49
C TYR A 319 -8.62 -22.10 -1.30
N VAL A 320 -9.30 -22.13 -0.15
CA VAL A 320 -8.82 -22.68 1.11
C VAL A 320 -9.96 -23.48 1.75
N LEU A 321 -9.65 -24.62 2.35
CA LEU A 321 -10.63 -25.36 3.14
C LEU A 321 -10.94 -24.58 4.43
N THR A 322 -12.18 -24.16 4.57
CA THR A 322 -12.68 -23.30 5.65
C THR A 322 -13.92 -23.91 6.31
N LYS A 323 -14.26 -23.44 7.52
CA LYS A 323 -15.34 -23.97 8.36
C LYS A 323 -16.43 -22.93 8.65
N LYS A 324 -16.08 -21.66 8.83
CA LYS A 324 -16.97 -20.58 9.30
C LYS A 324 -16.80 -19.30 8.48
N GLU A 325 -17.14 -19.36 7.20
CA GLU A 325 -17.19 -18.17 6.35
C GLU A 325 -18.39 -17.30 6.69
N SER A 326 -18.28 -15.99 6.50
CA SER A 326 -19.40 -15.07 6.69
C SER A 326 -19.37 -13.90 5.72
N ALA A 327 -20.57 -13.41 5.36
CA ALA A 327 -20.74 -12.27 4.47
C ALA A 327 -20.28 -10.95 5.12
N ASP A 328 -20.40 -10.86 6.44
CA ASP A 328 -20.04 -9.70 7.27
C ASP A 328 -18.64 -9.83 7.90
N ALA A 329 -17.80 -10.76 7.43
CA ALA A 329 -16.48 -11.02 8.00
C ALA A 329 -15.58 -9.77 8.02
N LEU A 330 -15.57 -8.98 6.94
CA LEU A 330 -14.76 -7.76 6.87
C LEU A 330 -15.31 -6.65 7.77
N GLU A 331 -16.63 -6.52 7.87
CA GLU A 331 -17.28 -5.57 8.78
C GLU A 331 -16.98 -5.92 10.25
N LYS A 332 -17.01 -7.22 10.60
CA LYS A 332 -16.62 -7.70 11.93
C LYS A 332 -15.14 -7.44 12.22
N ALA A 333 -14.25 -7.67 11.26
CA ALA A 333 -12.83 -7.37 11.41
C ALA A 333 -12.59 -5.86 11.62
N GLU A 334 -13.28 -5.01 10.86
CA GLU A 334 -13.25 -3.55 11.00
C GLU A 334 -13.72 -3.11 12.39
N ASN A 335 -14.90 -3.58 12.82
CA ASN A 335 -15.45 -3.29 14.14
C ASN A 335 -14.51 -3.73 15.27
N ARG A 336 -13.85 -4.88 15.10
CA ARG A 336 -12.87 -5.36 16.08
C ARG A 336 -11.65 -4.44 16.18
N LEU A 337 -11.15 -3.92 15.07
CA LEU A 337 -10.07 -2.93 15.09
C LEU A 337 -10.50 -1.63 15.77
N VAL A 338 -11.72 -1.17 15.50
CA VAL A 338 -12.28 0.02 16.17
C VAL A 338 -12.33 -0.20 17.69
N GLU A 339 -12.88 -1.33 18.14
CA GLU A 339 -12.97 -1.67 19.55
C GLU A 339 -11.59 -1.69 20.22
N LEU A 340 -10.60 -2.36 19.61
CA LEU A 340 -9.25 -2.47 20.15
C LEU A 340 -8.53 -1.12 20.23
N MET A 341 -8.72 -0.25 19.24
CA MET A 341 -8.15 1.10 19.24
C MET A 341 -8.86 2.01 20.25
N MET A 342 -10.19 1.98 20.34
CA MET A 342 -10.97 2.78 21.29
C MET A 342 -10.74 2.39 22.74
N THR A 343 -10.42 1.13 23.01
CA THR A 343 -10.18 0.62 24.38
C THR A 343 -8.84 1.08 24.95
N PHE A 344 -7.89 1.48 24.10
CA PHE A 344 -6.58 1.93 24.57
C PHE A 344 -6.70 3.34 25.18
N ASP A 345 -6.24 3.48 26.43
CA ASP A 345 -6.16 4.78 27.11
C ASP A 345 -4.94 5.55 26.56
N TYR A 346 -5.19 6.54 25.71
CA TYR A 346 -4.11 7.31 25.08
C TYR A 346 -3.60 8.43 25.99
N GLU A 347 -4.35 8.78 27.03
CA GLU A 347 -4.05 9.83 27.99
C GLU A 347 -3.20 9.31 29.13
N ASN A 348 -3.34 8.03 29.49
CA ASN A 348 -2.61 7.37 30.58
C ASN A 348 -1.85 6.13 30.08
N GLN A 349 -0.63 6.33 29.53
CA GLN A 349 0.14 5.27 28.85
C GLN A 349 1.26 4.61 29.69
N LEU A 350 1.47 5.05 30.93
CA LEU A 350 2.56 4.57 31.81
C LEU A 350 2.15 3.42 32.72
#